data_AF-A0A426RLN7-F1
#
_entry.id   AF-A0A426RLN7-F1
#
_cell.length_a   1.000
_cell.length_b   1.000
_cell.length_c   1.000
_cell.angle_alpha   90.00
_cell.angle_beta   90.00
_cell.angle_gamma   90.00
#
_symmetry.space_group_name_H-M   'P 1'
#
loop_
_entity.id
_entity.type
_entity.pdbx_description
1 polymer ?
#
loop_
_entity_poly.entity_id
_entity_poly.type
_entity_poly.pdbx_seq_one_letter_code
_entity_poly.pdbx_strand_id
1 'polypeptide(L)'
;MRFPFFKRKISKQLFTIAFYNLENLFDPKNNVRTLDEDFTPDGFKKWTPKKYRKKLSGLAKTIFKIGQSANPYPPVIVGVAEVENQSVLRDLIETEPLEDVDYDFVHYESPDERGIDTGLIYNRKYFKVIMSEAIPLMVCNPDGVRDTTRDILYVCGHLNGEKIHLFVNHWPSRRDGAESTEYKRMAAAEVVKGKIATIERDEPNPKCIVMGDFNDDPSSKSVQTLLQDTGLHNPMESLHIPKSRGSASYKKTWSLFDQILLSHRFYKYEKGSHSFDTANIFDQDFLKEIKGKYKGNPFRTFVGKKYLGGYSDHFPVYIVLKLNK
;
A
#
# COMPACT_ATOMS: atom_id res chain seq x y z
N MET A 1 -0.07 9.12 56.51
CA MET A 1 0.62 8.63 55.30
C MET A 1 -0.27 8.87 54.09
N ARG A 2 0.11 9.76 53.18
CA ARG A 2 -0.54 9.89 51.87
C ARG A 2 0.17 8.90 50.92
N PHE A 3 -0.48 7.80 50.59
CA PHE A 3 0.00 6.92 49.53
C PHE A 3 -0.11 7.66 48.19
N PRO A 4 0.98 7.78 47.40
CA PRO A 4 0.87 8.32 46.06
C PRO A 4 0.16 7.27 45.20
N PHE A 5 -1.03 7.63 44.70
CA PHE A 5 -1.68 6.90 43.61
C PHE A 5 -0.80 7.04 42.36
N PHE A 6 0.17 6.14 42.18
CA PHE A 6 0.81 5.96 40.89
C PHE A 6 -0.25 5.40 39.93
N LYS A 7 -0.85 6.28 39.10
CA LYS A 7 -1.57 5.86 37.90
C LYS A 7 -0.57 5.08 37.04
N ARG A 8 -0.64 3.76 37.10
CA ARG A 8 0.11 2.86 36.21
C ARG A 8 -0.24 3.25 34.78
N LYS A 9 0.68 3.91 34.06
CA LYS A 9 0.53 4.21 32.64
C LYS A 9 0.30 2.88 31.94
N ILE A 10 -0.94 2.63 31.50
CA ILE A 10 -1.25 1.47 30.68
C ILE A 10 -0.48 1.69 29.38
N SER A 11 0.60 0.93 29.20
CA SER A 11 1.33 0.86 27.93
C SER A 11 0.33 0.40 26.86
N LYS A 12 -0.04 1.30 25.95
CA LYS A 12 -0.81 0.94 24.76
C LYS A 12 0.05 0.00 23.92
N GLN A 13 -0.48 -1.14 23.52
CA GLN A 13 0.14 -1.98 22.49
C GLN A 13 -0.41 -1.52 21.14
N LEU A 14 0.43 -0.81 20.40
CA LEU A 14 0.10 -0.20 19.12
C LEU A 14 0.76 -1.00 17.99
N PHE A 15 0.15 -1.00 16.82
CA PHE A 15 0.62 -1.77 15.66
C PHE A 15 0.39 -0.95 14.40
N THR A 16 1.44 -0.73 13.62
CA THR A 16 1.34 0.04 12.38
C THR A 16 1.05 -0.89 11.21
N ILE A 17 0.04 -0.54 10.41
CA ILE A 17 -0.25 -1.17 9.12
C ILE A 17 -0.09 -0.09 8.05
N ALA A 18 0.67 -0.37 7.00
CA ALA A 18 1.01 0.60 5.98
C ALA A 18 0.70 0.13 4.57
N PHE A 19 0.63 1.07 3.63
CA PHE A 19 0.66 0.82 2.21
C PHE A 19 1.70 1.73 1.54
N TYR A 20 2.44 1.20 0.56
CA TYR A 20 3.43 1.96 -0.19
C TYR A 20 3.57 1.51 -1.65
N ASN A 21 3.26 2.39 -2.60
CA ASN A 21 3.65 2.23 -4.00
C ASN A 21 5.17 2.43 -4.17
N LEU A 22 5.87 1.42 -4.68
CA LEU A 22 7.34 1.39 -4.76
C LEU A 22 7.91 2.05 -6.02
N GLU A 23 7.08 2.63 -6.89
CA GLU A 23 7.44 3.28 -8.16
C GLU A 23 8.29 2.36 -9.06
N ASN A 24 7.71 1.33 -9.65
CA ASN A 24 8.38 0.44 -10.60
C ASN A 24 9.67 -0.19 -10.01
N LEU A 25 9.51 -1.00 -8.96
CA LEU A 25 10.64 -1.75 -8.40
C LEU A 25 10.94 -2.98 -9.27
N PHE A 26 11.74 -2.74 -10.31
CA PHE A 26 12.30 -3.77 -11.18
C PHE A 26 13.71 -4.17 -10.75
N ASP A 27 14.05 -5.45 -10.92
CA ASP A 27 15.41 -5.93 -10.95
C ASP A 27 16.12 -5.47 -12.24
N PRO A 28 17.46 -5.47 -12.29
CA PRO A 28 18.21 -4.95 -13.44
C PRO A 28 18.43 -5.99 -14.55
N LYS A 29 17.60 -7.03 -14.66
CA LYS A 29 17.64 -8.05 -15.71
C LYS A 29 16.42 -7.89 -16.61
N ASN A 30 16.58 -8.27 -17.87
CA ASN A 30 15.49 -8.20 -18.85
C ASN A 30 14.63 -9.46 -18.77
N ASN A 31 13.32 -9.31 -18.70
CA ASN A 31 12.36 -10.38 -18.85
C ASN A 31 11.66 -10.26 -20.20
N VAL A 32 11.95 -11.20 -21.12
CA VAL A 32 11.39 -11.21 -22.48
C VAL A 32 9.86 -11.36 -22.55
N ARG A 33 9.19 -11.59 -21.41
CA ARG A 33 7.73 -11.76 -21.34
C ARG A 33 6.99 -10.51 -20.87
N THR A 34 7.69 -9.49 -20.39
CA THR A 34 7.12 -8.26 -19.85
C THR A 34 7.76 -7.03 -20.49
N LEU A 35 7.15 -5.87 -20.32
CA LEU A 35 7.64 -4.59 -20.85
C LEU A 35 8.63 -3.92 -19.87
N ASP A 36 9.65 -4.66 -19.43
CA ASP A 36 10.64 -4.22 -18.43
C ASP A 36 11.98 -3.76 -19.03
N GLU A 37 12.16 -3.85 -20.36
CA GLU A 37 13.42 -3.56 -21.07
C GLU A 37 14.01 -2.18 -20.75
N ASP A 38 13.14 -1.20 -20.47
CA ASP A 38 13.49 0.15 -20.05
C ASP A 38 14.30 0.17 -18.74
N PHE A 39 14.05 -0.79 -17.86
CA PHE A 39 14.67 -0.98 -16.55
C PHE A 39 15.83 -1.98 -16.58
N THR A 40 16.63 -1.93 -17.65
CA THR A 40 17.90 -2.67 -17.74
C THR A 40 19.10 -1.72 -17.82
N PRO A 41 20.35 -2.19 -17.63
CA PRO A 41 21.55 -1.36 -17.76
C PRO A 41 21.66 -0.67 -19.13
N ASP A 42 21.23 -1.35 -20.18
CA ASP A 42 21.26 -0.89 -21.57
C ASP A 42 19.94 -0.22 -22.02
N GLY A 43 18.87 -0.39 -21.23
CA GLY A 43 17.55 0.18 -21.46
C GLY A 43 17.49 1.71 -21.34
N PHE A 44 16.32 2.27 -21.67
CA PHE A 44 16.11 3.72 -21.69
C PHE A 44 16.47 4.40 -20.37
N LYS A 45 16.16 3.78 -19.21
CA LYS A 45 16.42 4.31 -17.86
C LYS A 45 17.87 4.09 -17.40
N LYS A 46 18.64 3.27 -18.11
CA LYS A 46 19.98 2.82 -17.72
C LYS A 46 19.97 2.29 -16.29
N TRP A 47 19.05 1.39 -15.98
CA TRP A 47 18.84 0.85 -14.63
C TRP A 47 19.95 -0.14 -14.29
N THR A 48 20.95 0.34 -13.56
CA THR A 48 22.11 -0.48 -13.19
C THR A 48 21.90 -1.15 -11.83
N PRO A 49 22.59 -2.26 -11.52
CA PRO A 49 22.57 -2.87 -10.19
C PRO A 49 22.89 -1.89 -9.06
N LYS A 50 23.71 -0.86 -9.33
CA LYS A 50 24.00 0.21 -8.36
C LYS A 50 22.77 1.08 -8.06
N LYS A 51 21.99 1.45 -9.08
CA LYS A 51 20.74 2.22 -8.90
C LYS A 51 19.69 1.38 -8.19
N TYR A 52 19.57 0.11 -8.55
CA TYR A 52 18.69 -0.86 -7.91
C TYR A 52 18.98 -0.99 -6.40
N ARG A 53 20.22 -1.29 -6.00
CA ARG A 53 20.61 -1.36 -4.57
C ARG A 53 20.37 -0.05 -3.82
N LYS A 54 20.62 1.10 -4.46
CA LYS A 54 20.33 2.40 -3.85
C LYS A 54 18.82 2.60 -3.62
N LYS A 55 17.99 2.15 -4.56
CA LYS A 55 16.53 2.19 -4.42
C LYS A 55 16.06 1.27 -3.29
N LEU A 56 16.54 0.02 -3.24
CA LEU A 56 16.23 -0.91 -2.14
C LEU A 56 16.56 -0.30 -0.77
N SER A 57 17.77 0.24 -0.58
CA SER A 57 18.16 0.86 0.69
C SER A 57 17.27 2.05 1.07
N GLY A 58 16.86 2.87 0.09
CA GLY A 58 15.92 3.97 0.30
C GLY A 58 14.53 3.50 0.73
N LEU A 59 14.00 2.48 0.05
CA LEU A 59 12.70 1.88 0.37
C LEU A 59 12.72 1.16 1.73
N ALA A 60 13.74 0.35 1.99
CA ALA A 60 13.96 -0.35 3.26
C ALA A 60 13.97 0.63 4.44
N LYS A 61 14.79 1.69 4.34
CA LYS A 61 14.83 2.76 5.35
C LYS A 61 13.50 3.48 5.50
N THR A 62 12.75 3.66 4.41
CA THR A 62 11.43 4.30 4.43
C THR A 62 10.45 3.43 5.21
N ILE A 63 10.28 2.18 4.80
CA ILE A 63 9.39 1.20 5.43
C ILE A 63 9.70 1.07 6.92
N PHE A 64 10.97 0.94 7.28
CA PHE A 64 11.40 0.80 8.67
C PHE A 64 10.96 1.99 9.56
N LYS A 65 10.87 3.18 8.97
CA LYS A 65 10.54 4.43 9.68
C LYS A 65 9.05 4.74 9.76
N ILE A 66 8.20 4.08 8.97
CA ILE A 66 6.76 4.34 8.96
C ILE A 66 6.19 4.03 10.35
N GLY A 67 5.47 5.00 10.93
CA GLY A 67 4.81 4.84 12.22
C GLY A 67 5.73 4.79 13.44
N GLN A 68 7.05 5.01 13.29
CA GLN A 68 8.00 4.98 14.42
C GLN A 68 7.70 5.98 15.54
N SER A 69 6.98 7.08 15.24
CA SER A 69 6.53 8.02 16.27
C SER A 69 5.49 7.40 17.22
N ALA A 70 4.77 6.37 16.77
CA ALA A 70 3.76 5.66 17.54
C ALA A 70 4.28 4.33 18.10
N ASN A 71 5.22 3.68 17.43
CA ASN A 71 5.70 2.34 17.74
C ASN A 71 7.24 2.25 17.76
N PRO A 72 7.83 1.46 18.68
CA PRO A 72 9.27 1.25 18.71
C PRO A 72 9.76 0.27 17.62
N TYR A 73 8.85 -0.37 16.89
CA TYR A 73 9.14 -1.31 15.81
C TYR A 73 8.50 -0.84 14.49
N PRO A 74 9.03 -1.29 13.33
CA PRO A 74 8.48 -0.97 12.02
C PRO A 74 7.08 -1.58 11.81
N PRO A 75 6.37 -1.23 10.73
CA PRO A 75 5.02 -1.74 10.47
C PRO A 75 4.93 -3.26 10.54
N VAL A 76 3.85 -3.79 11.13
CA VAL A 76 3.65 -5.24 11.19
C VAL A 76 3.14 -5.82 9.89
N ILE A 77 2.50 -4.99 9.06
CA ILE A 77 1.99 -5.32 7.73
C ILE A 77 2.24 -4.11 6.82
N VAL A 78 2.73 -4.36 5.61
CA VAL A 78 2.92 -3.37 4.55
C VAL A 78 2.37 -3.93 3.24
N GLY A 79 1.25 -3.38 2.76
CA GLY A 79 0.83 -3.59 1.37
C GLY A 79 1.74 -2.80 0.43
N VAL A 80 2.10 -3.38 -0.69
CA VAL A 80 2.97 -2.75 -1.69
C VAL A 80 2.39 -2.87 -3.10
N ALA A 81 2.74 -1.93 -3.96
CA ALA A 81 2.38 -1.92 -5.37
C ALA A 81 3.59 -1.53 -6.24
N GLU A 82 3.48 -1.84 -7.53
CA GLU A 82 4.54 -1.66 -8.53
C GLU A 82 5.80 -2.49 -8.24
N VAL A 83 5.58 -3.76 -7.87
CA VAL A 83 6.61 -4.75 -7.60
C VAL A 83 6.75 -5.67 -8.80
N GLU A 84 7.96 -5.86 -9.34
CA GLU A 84 8.10 -6.71 -10.52
C GLU A 84 7.83 -8.19 -10.26
N ASN A 85 8.44 -8.74 -9.22
CA ASN A 85 8.44 -10.18 -8.96
C ASN A 85 8.81 -10.49 -7.50
N GLN A 86 8.74 -11.77 -7.13
CA GLN A 86 9.10 -12.21 -5.78
C GLN A 86 10.57 -11.99 -5.41
N SER A 87 11.50 -11.98 -6.37
CA SER A 87 12.92 -11.73 -6.08
C SER A 87 13.14 -10.29 -5.60
N VAL A 88 12.48 -9.31 -6.21
CA VAL A 88 12.65 -7.92 -5.77
C VAL A 88 12.08 -7.66 -4.37
N LEU A 89 11.03 -8.38 -3.95
CA LEU A 89 10.54 -8.31 -2.58
C LEU A 89 11.50 -8.95 -1.59
N ARG A 90 12.08 -10.10 -1.97
CA ARG A 90 13.10 -10.77 -1.16
C ARG A 90 14.30 -9.85 -0.95
N ASP A 91 14.86 -9.31 -2.03
CA ASP A 91 15.97 -8.36 -1.97
C ASP A 91 15.63 -7.14 -1.10
N LEU A 92 14.39 -6.65 -1.14
CA LEU A 92 13.94 -5.53 -0.31
C LEU A 92 13.90 -5.86 1.18
N ILE A 93 13.32 -7.00 1.58
CA ILE A 93 13.24 -7.38 2.99
C ILE A 93 14.60 -7.82 3.55
N GLU A 94 15.51 -8.29 2.70
CA GLU A 94 16.90 -8.64 3.04
C GLU A 94 17.86 -7.43 2.98
N THR A 95 17.35 -6.21 2.77
CA THR A 95 18.18 -4.99 2.75
C THR A 95 18.11 -4.26 4.11
N GLU A 96 19.25 -3.81 4.64
CA GLU A 96 19.31 -2.96 5.84
C GLU A 96 18.40 -1.72 5.72
N PRO A 97 17.60 -1.38 6.75
CA PRO A 97 17.52 -2.00 8.08
C PRO A 97 16.39 -3.04 8.22
N LEU A 98 15.83 -3.55 7.12
CA LEU A 98 14.76 -4.55 7.19
C LEU A 98 15.27 -5.97 7.45
N GLU A 99 16.53 -6.26 7.12
CA GLU A 99 17.14 -7.59 7.31
C GLU A 99 17.09 -8.09 8.76
N ASP A 100 17.08 -7.18 9.74
CA ASP A 100 16.97 -7.48 11.18
C ASP A 100 15.52 -7.73 11.64
N VAL A 101 14.55 -7.53 10.76
CA VAL A 101 13.12 -7.70 11.03
C VAL A 101 12.69 -9.03 10.45
N ASP A 102 11.98 -9.84 11.24
CA ASP A 102 11.44 -11.14 10.82
C ASP A 102 10.24 -10.98 9.87
N TYR A 103 10.50 -10.38 8.71
CA TYR A 103 9.56 -10.19 7.62
C TYR A 103 9.51 -11.41 6.70
N ASP A 104 8.32 -11.64 6.17
CA ASP A 104 8.05 -12.55 5.08
C ASP A 104 7.03 -11.86 4.15
N PHE A 105 6.71 -12.45 3.00
CA PHE A 105 5.81 -11.82 2.04
C PHE A 105 4.87 -12.77 1.31
N VAL A 106 3.79 -12.20 0.75
CA VAL A 106 2.88 -12.84 -0.20
C VAL A 106 2.91 -12.04 -1.51
N HIS A 107 3.04 -12.75 -2.63
CA HIS A 107 3.11 -12.17 -3.97
C HIS A 107 2.61 -13.17 -5.01
N TYR A 108 1.92 -12.67 -6.04
CA TYR A 108 1.54 -13.42 -7.23
C TYR A 108 1.81 -12.57 -8.46
N GLU A 109 2.28 -13.20 -9.54
CA GLU A 109 2.35 -12.54 -10.85
C GLU A 109 0.94 -12.34 -11.40
N SER A 110 0.66 -11.15 -11.93
CA SER A 110 -0.61 -10.82 -12.57
C SER A 110 -0.47 -10.70 -14.10
N PRO A 111 -1.58 -10.62 -14.85
CA PRO A 111 -1.53 -10.47 -16.30
C PRO A 111 -0.97 -9.13 -16.81
N ASP A 112 -0.65 -8.16 -15.93
CA ASP A 112 -0.19 -6.82 -16.32
C ASP A 112 1.04 -6.88 -17.24
N GLU A 113 0.95 -6.25 -18.41
CA GLU A 113 1.99 -6.31 -19.44
C GLU A 113 3.32 -5.67 -19.03
N ARG A 114 3.30 -4.72 -18.08
CA ARG A 114 4.52 -4.14 -17.52
C ARG A 114 5.22 -5.11 -16.56
N GLY A 115 4.54 -6.18 -16.15
CA GLY A 115 5.04 -7.14 -15.17
C GLY A 115 5.21 -6.49 -13.80
N ILE A 116 4.20 -5.75 -13.34
CA ILE A 116 4.21 -5.18 -11.99
C ILE A 116 2.95 -5.52 -11.21
N ASP A 117 3.14 -5.92 -9.96
CA ASP A 117 2.11 -6.54 -9.15
C ASP A 117 1.90 -5.81 -7.81
N THR A 118 0.93 -6.32 -7.06
CA THR A 118 0.74 -6.02 -5.65
C THR A 118 1.38 -7.10 -4.78
N GLY A 119 1.79 -6.71 -3.57
CA GLY A 119 2.39 -7.63 -2.60
C GLY A 119 2.00 -7.27 -1.17
N LEU A 120 2.25 -8.20 -0.25
CA LEU A 120 2.08 -7.98 1.18
C LEU A 120 3.34 -8.42 1.91
N ILE A 121 4.04 -7.48 2.56
CA ILE A 121 5.13 -7.76 3.49
C ILE A 121 4.55 -7.80 4.90
N TYR A 122 4.91 -8.79 5.71
CA TYR A 122 4.35 -8.96 7.05
C TYR A 122 5.37 -9.50 8.05
N ASN A 123 5.29 -9.02 9.29
CA ASN A 123 6.18 -9.46 10.37
C ASN A 123 5.62 -10.76 10.98
N ARG A 124 6.36 -11.87 10.83
CA ARG A 124 5.91 -13.22 11.22
C ARG A 124 5.64 -13.37 12.71
N LYS A 125 6.25 -12.51 13.55
CA LYS A 125 5.96 -12.46 14.99
C LYS A 125 4.52 -12.06 15.28
N TYR A 126 3.95 -11.17 14.45
CA TYR A 126 2.66 -10.53 14.71
C TYR A 126 1.56 -11.00 13.75
N PHE A 127 1.90 -11.37 12.52
CA PHE A 127 0.94 -11.80 11.51
C PHE A 127 1.27 -13.18 10.96
N LYS A 128 0.26 -14.06 10.92
CA LYS A 128 0.37 -15.41 10.36
C LYS A 128 -0.64 -15.59 9.24
N VAL A 129 -0.16 -15.85 8.03
CA VAL A 129 -1.03 -16.11 6.87
C VAL A 129 -1.75 -17.45 7.05
N ILE A 130 -3.05 -17.46 6.79
CA ILE A 130 -3.89 -18.67 6.72
C ILE A 130 -4.04 -19.09 5.26
N MET A 131 -4.41 -18.14 4.41
CA MET A 131 -4.51 -18.33 2.97
C MET A 131 -4.37 -17.00 2.24
N SER A 132 -4.09 -17.07 0.94
CA SER A 132 -4.06 -15.93 0.04
C SER A 132 -4.47 -16.35 -1.35
N GLU A 133 -4.97 -15.39 -2.13
CA GLU A 133 -5.28 -15.58 -3.54
C GLU A 133 -5.10 -14.27 -4.30
N ALA A 134 -4.76 -14.36 -5.59
CA ALA A 134 -4.89 -13.24 -6.52
C ALA A 134 -6.30 -13.25 -7.10
N ILE A 135 -7.00 -12.11 -7.00
CA ILE A 135 -8.36 -11.95 -7.52
C ILE A 135 -8.27 -11.20 -8.85
N PRO A 136 -8.59 -11.84 -9.99
CA PRO A 136 -8.46 -11.22 -11.29
C PRO A 136 -9.38 -10.02 -11.48
N LEU A 137 -8.83 -8.92 -12.01
CA LEU A 137 -9.62 -7.79 -12.47
C LEU A 137 -9.92 -7.93 -13.96
N MET A 138 -11.15 -8.33 -14.27
CA MET A 138 -11.61 -8.52 -15.64
C MET A 138 -12.23 -7.21 -16.18
N VAL A 139 -11.47 -6.47 -16.97
CA VAL A 139 -11.93 -5.24 -17.63
C VAL A 139 -11.59 -5.27 -19.12
N CYS A 140 -12.46 -4.66 -19.93
CA CYS A 140 -12.27 -4.53 -21.38
C CYS A 140 -12.19 -3.06 -21.78
N ASN A 141 -11.37 -2.77 -22.78
CA ASN A 141 -11.34 -1.46 -23.44
C ASN A 141 -12.64 -1.19 -24.21
N PRO A 142 -12.91 0.06 -24.62
CA PRO A 142 -14.14 0.41 -25.36
C PRO A 142 -14.33 -0.34 -26.68
N ASP A 143 -13.25 -0.85 -27.27
CA ASP A 143 -13.25 -1.69 -28.47
C ASP A 143 -13.56 -3.18 -28.18
N GLY A 144 -13.79 -3.52 -26.91
CA GLY A 144 -14.12 -4.88 -26.44
C GLY A 144 -12.90 -5.75 -26.16
N VAL A 145 -11.67 -5.28 -26.41
CA VAL A 145 -10.45 -6.06 -26.14
C VAL A 145 -10.18 -6.08 -24.65
N ARG A 146 -9.84 -7.26 -24.11
CA ARG A 146 -9.46 -7.41 -22.69
C ARG A 146 -8.24 -6.55 -22.41
N ASP A 147 -8.36 -5.71 -21.39
CA ASP A 147 -7.24 -4.94 -20.84
C ASP A 147 -6.57 -5.77 -19.74
N THR A 148 -5.33 -6.19 -19.99
CA THR A 148 -4.54 -6.96 -19.04
C THR A 148 -3.98 -6.03 -17.97
N THR A 149 -4.45 -6.18 -16.75
CA THR A 149 -4.15 -5.30 -15.63
C THR A 149 -3.84 -6.09 -14.37
N ARG A 150 -3.49 -5.39 -13.30
CA ARG A 150 -3.10 -5.97 -12.02
C ARG A 150 -4.28 -6.65 -11.35
N ASP A 151 -3.98 -7.80 -10.76
CA ASP A 151 -4.89 -8.50 -9.86
C ASP A 151 -4.91 -7.84 -8.48
N ILE A 152 -5.98 -8.11 -7.74
CA ILE A 152 -6.12 -7.67 -6.35
C ILE A 152 -5.61 -8.79 -5.45
N LEU A 153 -4.59 -8.53 -4.64
CA LEU A 153 -4.09 -9.51 -3.68
C LEU A 153 -5.01 -9.56 -2.47
N TYR A 154 -5.58 -10.73 -2.20
CA TYR A 154 -6.32 -11.01 -0.97
C TYR A 154 -5.52 -11.94 -0.06
N VAL A 155 -5.45 -11.59 1.23
CA VAL A 155 -4.78 -12.38 2.26
C VAL A 155 -5.66 -12.47 3.50
N CYS A 156 -5.91 -13.68 3.97
CA CYS A 156 -6.52 -13.92 5.28
C CYS A 156 -5.44 -14.41 6.25
N GLY A 157 -5.40 -13.87 7.46
CA GLY A 157 -4.42 -14.25 8.46
C GLY A 157 -4.77 -13.82 9.88
N HIS A 158 -3.94 -14.20 10.83
CA HIS A 158 -4.08 -13.84 12.24
C HIS A 158 -3.11 -12.72 12.62
N LEU A 159 -3.62 -11.54 12.98
CA LEU A 159 -2.87 -10.45 13.60
C LEU A 159 -2.98 -10.56 15.12
N ASN A 160 -1.89 -10.88 15.81
CA ASN A 160 -1.86 -11.18 17.26
C ASN A 160 -2.97 -12.17 17.69
N GLY A 161 -3.26 -13.18 16.85
CA GLY A 161 -4.31 -14.18 17.10
C GLY A 161 -5.70 -13.80 16.56
N GLU A 162 -5.95 -12.54 16.22
CA GLU A 162 -7.21 -12.10 15.64
C GLU A 162 -7.24 -12.31 14.14
N LYS A 163 -8.27 -13.00 13.63
CA LYS A 163 -8.45 -13.20 12.19
C LYS A 163 -8.80 -11.88 11.50
N ILE A 164 -8.07 -11.53 10.45
CA ILE A 164 -8.31 -10.35 9.62
C ILE A 164 -8.21 -10.71 8.13
N HIS A 165 -8.90 -9.93 7.32
CA HIS A 165 -8.94 -10.03 5.87
C HIS A 165 -8.29 -8.78 5.28
N LEU A 166 -7.27 -8.97 4.44
CA LEU A 166 -6.47 -7.91 3.85
C LEU A 166 -6.67 -7.93 2.33
N PHE A 167 -6.84 -6.75 1.74
CA PHE A 167 -6.88 -6.56 0.29
C PHE A 167 -5.83 -5.53 -0.08
N VAL A 168 -4.93 -5.85 -1.01
CA VAL A 168 -3.93 -4.91 -1.56
C VAL A 168 -4.28 -4.62 -3.02
N ASN A 169 -4.46 -3.34 -3.32
CA ASN A 169 -4.98 -2.87 -4.59
C ASN A 169 -3.96 -1.99 -5.33
N HIS A 170 -3.95 -2.10 -6.66
CA HIS A 170 -3.31 -1.13 -7.54
C HIS A 170 -4.19 -0.91 -8.78
N TRP A 171 -5.17 -0.02 -8.64
CA TRP A 171 -6.22 0.16 -9.63
C TRP A 171 -5.71 0.78 -10.94
N PRO A 172 -6.43 0.61 -12.06
CA PRO A 172 -6.07 1.18 -13.36
C PRO A 172 -5.81 2.69 -13.31
N SER A 173 -4.70 3.11 -13.93
CA SER A 173 -4.22 4.48 -13.88
C SER A 173 -5.10 5.45 -14.68
N ARG A 174 -5.04 6.72 -14.33
CA ARG A 174 -5.73 7.83 -15.03
C ARG A 174 -5.01 8.33 -16.29
N ARG A 175 -3.97 7.63 -16.79
CA ARG A 175 -3.09 8.11 -17.88
C ARG A 175 -3.83 8.42 -19.18
N ASP A 176 -4.84 7.63 -19.53
CA ASP A 176 -5.66 7.83 -20.74
C ASP A 176 -6.83 8.82 -20.52
N GLY A 177 -6.84 9.50 -19.38
CA GLY A 177 -7.91 10.39 -18.92
C GLY A 177 -8.65 9.81 -17.71
N ALA A 178 -9.02 10.67 -16.76
CA ALA A 178 -9.67 10.23 -15.53
C ALA A 178 -11.10 9.69 -15.78
N GLU A 179 -11.87 10.38 -16.64
CA GLU A 179 -13.25 10.01 -17.00
C GLU A 179 -13.28 8.76 -17.88
N SER A 180 -12.43 8.71 -18.91
CA SER A 180 -12.33 7.59 -19.85
C SER A 180 -11.93 6.27 -19.18
N THR A 181 -11.27 6.32 -18.02
CA THR A 181 -10.81 5.13 -17.28
C THR A 181 -11.62 4.85 -16.01
N GLU A 182 -12.60 5.70 -15.66
CA GLU A 182 -13.37 5.57 -14.41
C GLU A 182 -14.05 4.19 -14.29
N TYR A 183 -14.63 3.69 -15.40
CA TYR A 183 -15.31 2.40 -15.41
C TYR A 183 -14.40 1.22 -14.98
N LYS A 184 -13.10 1.29 -15.27
CA LYS A 184 -12.14 0.24 -14.86
C LYS A 184 -11.95 0.24 -13.35
N ARG A 185 -11.91 1.42 -12.72
CA ARG A 185 -11.81 1.57 -11.26
C ARG A 185 -13.12 1.22 -10.56
N MET A 186 -14.26 1.55 -11.17
CA MET A 186 -15.57 1.08 -10.71
C MET A 186 -15.65 -0.45 -10.71
N ALA A 187 -15.18 -1.12 -11.76
CA ALA A 187 -15.12 -2.58 -11.81
C ALA A 187 -14.22 -3.15 -10.70
N ALA A 188 -13.07 -2.54 -10.42
CA ALA A 188 -12.19 -2.95 -9.33
C ALA A 188 -12.88 -2.82 -7.96
N ALA A 189 -13.62 -1.73 -7.72
CA ALA A 189 -14.43 -1.55 -6.52
C ALA A 189 -15.47 -2.68 -6.35
N GLU A 190 -16.18 -3.04 -7.42
CA GLU A 190 -17.17 -4.12 -7.39
C GLU A 190 -16.55 -5.50 -7.14
N VAL A 191 -15.34 -5.77 -7.66
CA VAL A 191 -14.60 -7.01 -7.38
C VAL A 191 -14.29 -7.13 -5.89
N VAL A 192 -13.76 -6.08 -5.26
CA VAL A 192 -13.49 -6.07 -3.80
C VAL A 192 -14.78 -6.24 -3.01
N LYS A 193 -15.83 -5.48 -3.38
CA LYS A 193 -17.15 -5.56 -2.73
C LYS A 193 -17.75 -6.96 -2.82
N GLY A 194 -17.70 -7.61 -3.98
CA GLY A 194 -18.17 -8.98 -4.17
C GLY A 194 -17.40 -10.00 -3.33
N LYS A 195 -16.07 -9.84 -3.18
CA LYS A 195 -15.28 -10.71 -2.32
C LYS A 195 -15.61 -10.51 -0.83
N ILE A 196 -15.76 -9.26 -0.37
CA ILE A 196 -16.21 -8.97 1.00
C ILE A 196 -17.57 -9.60 1.27
N ALA A 197 -18.54 -9.44 0.36
CA ALA A 197 -19.86 -10.04 0.49
C ALA A 197 -19.80 -11.58 0.52
N THR A 198 -18.83 -12.20 -0.16
CA THR A 198 -18.61 -13.65 -0.09
C THR A 198 -18.09 -14.06 1.28
N ILE A 199 -17.10 -13.32 1.82
CA ILE A 199 -16.56 -13.57 3.17
C ILE A 199 -17.65 -13.41 4.23
N GLU A 200 -18.53 -12.42 4.10
CA GLU A 200 -19.63 -12.16 5.03
C GLU A 200 -20.66 -13.28 5.12
N ARG A 201 -20.78 -14.14 4.10
CA ARG A 201 -21.66 -15.33 4.14
C ARG A 201 -21.13 -16.39 5.10
N ASP A 202 -19.81 -16.51 5.22
CA ASP A 202 -19.15 -17.52 6.05
C ASP A 202 -18.76 -16.95 7.43
N GLU A 203 -18.46 -15.65 7.51
CA GLU A 203 -18.03 -14.95 8.71
C GLU A 203 -18.86 -13.67 8.92
N PRO A 204 -19.82 -13.67 9.86
CA PRO A 204 -20.63 -12.49 10.12
C PRO A 204 -19.79 -11.31 10.66
N ASN A 205 -19.79 -10.19 9.94
CA ASN A 205 -19.04 -8.97 10.26
C ASN A 205 -17.51 -9.17 10.32
N PRO A 206 -16.87 -9.54 9.20
CA PRO A 206 -15.43 -9.82 9.16
C PRO A 206 -14.62 -8.54 9.38
N LYS A 207 -13.41 -8.68 9.97
CA LYS A 207 -12.45 -7.57 10.04
C LYS A 207 -11.66 -7.44 8.75
N CYS A 208 -12.16 -6.58 7.87
CA CYS A 208 -11.50 -6.25 6.61
C CYS A 208 -10.66 -4.96 6.70
N ILE A 209 -9.47 -5.01 6.10
CA ILE A 209 -8.62 -3.86 5.76
C ILE A 209 -8.42 -3.87 4.26
N VAL A 210 -8.87 -2.82 3.57
CA VAL A 210 -8.67 -2.65 2.13
C VAL A 210 -7.68 -1.52 1.92
N MET A 211 -6.50 -1.83 1.42
CA MET A 211 -5.43 -0.87 1.20
C MET A 211 -4.96 -0.89 -0.26
N GLY A 212 -4.33 0.19 -0.71
CA GLY A 212 -3.83 0.22 -2.07
C GLY A 212 -3.62 1.61 -2.63
N ASP A 213 -3.10 1.62 -3.85
CA ASP A 213 -3.14 2.75 -4.77
C ASP A 213 -4.42 2.61 -5.59
N PHE A 214 -5.42 3.41 -5.24
CA PHE A 214 -6.73 3.40 -5.89
C PHE A 214 -6.74 4.23 -7.19
N ASN A 215 -5.68 4.99 -7.49
CA ASN A 215 -5.64 5.97 -8.58
C ASN A 215 -6.82 6.97 -8.60
N ASP A 216 -7.55 7.09 -7.48
CA ASP A 216 -8.70 7.95 -7.25
C ASP A 216 -8.65 8.49 -5.82
N ASP A 217 -9.17 9.71 -5.63
CA ASP A 217 -9.26 10.36 -4.32
C ASP A 217 -10.41 9.78 -3.46
N PRO A 218 -10.42 9.96 -2.13
CA PRO A 218 -11.46 9.44 -1.24
C PRO A 218 -12.90 9.77 -1.64
N SER A 219 -13.13 10.94 -2.22
CA SER A 219 -14.45 11.42 -2.66
C SER A 219 -14.86 10.92 -4.06
N SER A 220 -13.99 10.20 -4.77
CA SER A 220 -14.26 9.70 -6.12
C SER A 220 -15.32 8.61 -6.11
N LYS A 221 -16.11 8.53 -7.19
CA LYS A 221 -17.23 7.59 -7.31
C LYS A 221 -16.83 6.13 -7.07
N SER A 222 -15.66 5.71 -7.54
CA SER A 222 -15.13 4.35 -7.36
C SER A 222 -14.92 4.00 -5.88
N VAL A 223 -14.29 4.89 -5.11
CA VAL A 223 -14.08 4.72 -3.66
C VAL A 223 -15.41 4.76 -2.92
N GLN A 224 -16.32 5.69 -3.28
CA GLN A 224 -17.65 5.76 -2.67
C GLN A 224 -18.48 4.49 -2.95
N THR A 225 -18.35 3.91 -4.14
CA THR A 225 -19.01 2.64 -4.51
C THR A 225 -18.49 1.49 -3.66
N LEU A 226 -17.17 1.43 -3.42
CA LEU A 226 -16.57 0.46 -2.52
C LEU A 226 -17.06 0.61 -1.07
N LEU A 227 -17.27 1.83 -0.58
CA LEU A 227 -17.78 2.09 0.77
C LEU A 227 -19.27 1.75 0.91
N GLN A 228 -20.03 1.89 -0.18
CA GLN A 228 -21.46 1.64 -0.17
C GLN A 228 -21.78 0.16 0.10
N ASP A 229 -22.59 -0.10 1.14
CA ASP A 229 -23.10 -1.42 1.53
C ASP A 229 -22.03 -2.47 1.92
N THR A 230 -20.77 -2.08 2.12
CA THR A 230 -19.69 -2.98 2.61
C THR A 230 -19.39 -2.83 4.09
N GLY A 231 -19.96 -1.79 4.74
CA GLY A 231 -19.63 -1.44 6.11
C GLY A 231 -18.16 -1.01 6.30
N LEU A 232 -17.46 -0.66 5.21
CA LEU A 232 -16.14 -0.03 5.23
C LEU A 232 -16.26 1.45 5.56
N HIS A 233 -15.21 1.99 6.16
CA HIS A 233 -15.02 3.41 6.44
C HIS A 233 -13.61 3.82 6.04
N ASN A 234 -13.47 5.01 5.49
CA ASN A 234 -12.19 5.55 5.06
C ASN A 234 -11.65 6.58 6.06
N PRO A 235 -10.79 6.20 7.02
CA PRO A 235 -10.22 7.15 7.98
C PRO A 235 -9.30 8.20 7.32
N MET A 236 -8.89 7.99 6.07
CA MET A 236 -7.92 8.85 5.39
C MET A 236 -8.59 10.03 4.68
N GLU A 237 -9.91 10.04 4.54
CA GLU A 237 -10.66 11.13 3.87
C GLU A 237 -10.30 12.51 4.44
N SER A 238 -10.24 12.61 5.78
CA SER A 238 -9.86 13.84 6.49
C SER A 238 -8.41 14.32 6.25
N LEU A 239 -7.54 13.48 5.68
CA LEU A 239 -6.15 13.81 5.41
C LEU A 239 -5.95 14.40 4.01
N HIS A 240 -6.94 14.28 3.12
CA HIS A 240 -6.85 14.82 1.77
C HIS A 240 -7.07 16.32 1.80
N ILE A 241 -6.01 17.08 1.52
CA ILE A 241 -6.09 18.53 1.38
C ILE A 241 -5.52 18.87 0.00
N PRO A 242 -6.36 18.96 -1.06
CA PRO A 242 -5.90 19.03 -2.45
C PRO A 242 -4.86 20.12 -2.75
N LYS A 243 -4.83 21.19 -1.95
CA LYS A 243 -3.89 22.32 -2.10
C LYS A 243 -2.61 22.19 -1.26
N SER A 244 -2.50 21.25 -0.33
CA SER A 244 -1.36 21.20 0.60
C SER A 244 -0.87 19.80 0.98
N ARG A 245 -1.69 18.75 0.89
CA ARG A 245 -1.31 17.42 1.37
C ARG A 245 -2.07 16.29 0.67
N GLY A 246 -1.33 15.27 0.28
CA GLY A 246 -1.83 14.03 -0.32
C GLY A 246 -0.69 13.01 -0.42
N SER A 247 -0.95 11.86 -1.00
CA SER A 247 0.06 10.83 -1.23
C SER A 247 0.80 11.01 -2.55
N ALA A 248 0.16 11.61 -3.56
CA ALA A 248 0.75 11.89 -4.87
C ALA A 248 0.50 13.35 -5.28
N SER A 249 1.37 13.91 -6.13
CA SER A 249 1.24 15.29 -6.61
C SER A 249 1.47 15.40 -8.11
N TYR A 250 0.54 16.07 -8.79
CA TYR A 250 0.64 16.39 -10.21
C TYR A 250 0.19 17.83 -10.47
N LYS A 251 0.98 18.59 -11.25
CA LYS A 251 0.70 20.00 -11.60
C LYS A 251 0.30 20.90 -10.40
N LYS A 252 0.93 20.68 -9.24
CA LYS A 252 0.69 21.39 -7.95
C LYS A 252 -0.65 21.08 -7.28
N THR A 253 -1.36 20.05 -7.73
CA THR A 253 -2.53 19.50 -7.04
C THR A 253 -2.13 18.20 -6.36
N TRP A 254 -2.56 18.04 -5.12
CA TRP A 254 -2.37 16.84 -4.33
C TRP A 254 -3.56 15.90 -4.48
N SER A 255 -3.26 14.64 -4.71
CA SER A 255 -4.21 13.54 -4.68
C SER A 255 -3.89 12.60 -3.53
N LEU A 256 -4.90 11.95 -2.98
CA LEU A 256 -4.77 10.90 -1.98
C LEU A 256 -5.19 9.56 -2.60
N PHE A 257 -4.38 9.09 -3.55
CA PHE A 257 -4.63 7.82 -4.24
C PHE A 257 -4.35 6.62 -3.35
N ASP A 258 -3.31 6.73 -2.52
CA ASP A 258 -2.92 5.70 -1.57
C ASP A 258 -3.82 5.79 -0.34
N GLN A 259 -4.59 4.75 -0.05
CA GLN A 259 -5.60 4.77 1.00
C GLN A 259 -5.64 3.44 1.78
N ILE A 260 -6.15 3.48 3.01
CA ILE A 260 -6.40 2.32 3.87
C ILE A 260 -7.79 2.47 4.48
N LEU A 261 -8.71 1.63 4.03
CA LEU A 261 -10.11 1.56 4.44
C LEU A 261 -10.29 0.41 5.44
N LEU A 262 -11.17 0.62 6.42
CA LEU A 262 -11.39 -0.29 7.53
C LEU A 262 -12.85 -0.65 7.66
N SER A 263 -13.15 -1.93 7.86
CA SER A 263 -14.47 -2.35 8.31
C SER A 263 -14.85 -1.67 9.64
N HIS A 264 -16.13 -1.38 9.82
CA HIS A 264 -16.69 -0.73 11.01
C HIS A 264 -16.32 -1.43 12.33
N ARG A 265 -15.95 -2.73 12.27
CA ARG A 265 -15.51 -3.53 13.41
C ARG A 265 -14.24 -2.99 14.08
N PHE A 266 -13.36 -2.32 13.35
CA PHE A 266 -12.18 -1.68 13.94
C PHE A 266 -12.54 -0.47 14.83
N TYR A 267 -13.78 0.03 14.80
CA TYR A 267 -14.22 1.16 15.65
C TYR A 267 -14.94 0.70 16.92
N LYS A 268 -15.06 -0.62 17.14
CA LYS A 268 -15.67 -1.19 18.35
C LYS A 268 -14.58 -1.72 19.29
N TYR A 269 -14.74 -1.45 20.58
CA TYR A 269 -13.89 -2.06 21.59
C TYR A 269 -14.33 -3.50 21.83
N GLU A 270 -13.40 -4.43 21.67
CA GLU A 270 -13.59 -5.83 22.04
C GLU A 270 -12.28 -6.36 22.61
N LYS A 271 -12.33 -6.97 23.80
CA LYS A 271 -11.14 -7.45 24.49
C LYS A 271 -10.46 -8.56 23.67
N GLY A 272 -9.15 -8.48 23.51
CA GLY A 272 -8.36 -9.41 22.69
C GLY A 272 -8.33 -9.05 21.20
N SER A 273 -8.99 -7.96 20.78
CA SER A 273 -9.10 -7.53 19.39
C SER A 273 -8.37 -6.19 19.15
N HIS A 274 -8.17 -5.82 17.89
CA HIS A 274 -7.62 -4.53 17.51
C HIS A 274 -8.71 -3.49 17.21
N SER A 275 -8.52 -2.27 17.71
CA SER A 275 -9.32 -1.10 17.32
C SER A 275 -8.45 -0.03 16.65
N PHE A 276 -9.04 0.73 15.75
CA PHE A 276 -8.43 1.89 15.11
C PHE A 276 -8.02 2.94 16.15
N ASP A 277 -6.79 3.46 16.05
CA ASP A 277 -6.28 4.57 16.87
C ASP A 277 -6.07 5.81 16.00
N THR A 278 -5.28 5.72 14.91
CA THR A 278 -4.99 6.86 14.03
C THR A 278 -4.71 6.44 12.59
N ALA A 279 -4.81 7.40 11.65
CA ALA A 279 -4.38 7.29 10.25
C ALA A 279 -3.52 8.51 9.88
N ASN A 280 -2.53 8.35 9.01
CA ASN A 280 -1.71 9.46 8.53
C ASN A 280 -1.00 9.14 7.20
N ILE A 281 -0.50 10.19 6.55
CA ILE A 281 0.44 10.10 5.43
C ILE A 281 1.86 10.21 6.00
N PHE A 282 2.77 9.34 5.57
CA PHE A 282 4.18 9.39 5.95
C PHE A 282 4.96 10.28 4.97
N ASP A 283 4.83 11.59 5.16
CA ASP A 283 5.44 12.64 4.32
C ASP A 283 6.64 13.29 5.03
N GLN A 284 7.62 12.48 5.43
CA GLN A 284 8.86 12.96 6.06
C GLN A 284 9.76 13.71 5.08
N ASP A 285 10.57 14.65 5.56
CA ASP A 285 11.36 15.55 4.69
C ASP A 285 12.39 14.83 3.83
N PHE A 286 12.92 13.69 4.28
CA PHE A 286 13.86 12.89 3.48
C PHE A 286 13.19 12.22 2.27
N LEU A 287 11.86 12.14 2.23
CA LEU A 287 11.07 11.63 1.11
C LEU A 287 10.69 12.74 0.10
N LYS A 288 11.07 13.99 0.35
CA LYS A 288 10.64 15.14 -0.45
C LYS A 288 11.74 15.63 -1.37
N GLU A 289 11.36 16.15 -2.53
CA GLU A 289 12.23 17.03 -3.29
C GLU A 289 12.56 18.28 -2.46
N ILE A 290 13.85 18.53 -2.20
CA ILE A 290 14.30 19.61 -1.29
C ILE A 290 14.38 20.96 -2.02
N LYS A 291 14.56 20.94 -3.34
CA LYS A 291 14.85 22.14 -4.16
C LYS A 291 14.09 22.11 -5.49
N GLY A 292 13.96 23.28 -6.11
CA GLY A 292 13.35 23.43 -7.44
C GLY A 292 11.83 23.57 -7.41
N LYS A 293 11.23 23.56 -8.61
CA LYS A 293 9.79 23.82 -8.81
C LYS A 293 8.84 22.78 -8.19
N TYR A 294 9.36 21.59 -7.87
CA TYR A 294 8.60 20.49 -7.26
C TYR A 294 8.97 20.29 -5.79
N LYS A 295 9.58 21.30 -5.14
CA LYS A 295 9.93 21.23 -3.71
C LYS A 295 8.71 20.81 -2.88
N GLY A 296 8.89 19.79 -2.05
CA GLY A 296 7.85 19.21 -1.21
C GLY A 296 7.13 18.01 -1.81
N ASN A 297 7.25 17.77 -3.12
CA ASN A 297 6.68 16.58 -3.77
C ASN A 297 7.44 15.30 -3.36
N PRO A 298 6.82 14.11 -3.47
CA PRO A 298 7.52 12.84 -3.32
C PRO A 298 8.76 12.79 -4.21
N PHE A 299 9.88 12.39 -3.62
CA PHE A 299 11.16 12.31 -4.30
C PHE A 299 11.19 11.05 -5.15
N ARG A 300 10.79 11.22 -6.42
CA ARG A 300 10.71 10.16 -7.43
C ARG A 300 12.06 9.69 -7.94
N THR A 301 12.09 8.49 -8.48
CA THR A 301 13.30 7.84 -9.00
C THR A 301 13.74 8.48 -10.31
N PHE A 302 12.79 8.76 -11.22
CA PHE A 302 13.06 9.29 -12.55
C PHE A 302 12.14 10.44 -12.98
N VAL A 303 12.64 11.29 -13.87
CA VAL A 303 11.82 12.19 -14.72
C VAL A 303 12.20 11.96 -16.17
N GLY A 304 11.31 11.31 -16.93
CA GLY A 304 11.65 10.81 -18.27
C GLY A 304 12.87 9.88 -18.21
N LYS A 305 13.95 10.25 -18.90
CA LYS A 305 15.24 9.52 -18.88
C LYS A 305 16.13 9.89 -17.69
N LYS A 306 15.91 11.05 -17.06
CA LYS A 306 16.80 11.60 -16.04
C LYS A 306 16.62 10.87 -14.72
N TYR A 307 17.68 10.23 -14.23
CA TYR A 307 17.73 9.64 -12.89
C TYR A 307 17.87 10.74 -11.84
N LEU A 308 16.92 10.83 -10.91
CA LEU A 308 16.97 11.73 -9.76
C LEU A 308 17.49 10.99 -8.52
N GLY A 309 17.22 9.69 -8.42
CA GLY A 309 17.68 8.84 -7.32
C GLY A 309 16.88 8.99 -6.03
N GLY A 310 15.62 9.41 -6.15
CA GLY A 310 14.62 9.26 -5.11
C GLY A 310 14.08 7.84 -5.02
N TYR A 311 13.01 7.66 -4.25
CA TYR A 311 12.52 6.35 -3.79
C TYR A 311 11.18 5.98 -4.42
N SER A 312 10.23 6.91 -4.43
CA SER A 312 8.89 6.75 -4.99
C SER A 312 8.30 8.11 -5.36
N ASP A 313 7.43 8.15 -6.36
CA ASP A 313 6.58 9.30 -6.65
C ASP A 313 5.31 9.36 -5.78
N HIS A 314 5.17 8.46 -4.81
CA HIS A 314 4.13 8.42 -3.78
C HIS A 314 4.74 8.55 -2.37
N PHE A 315 3.97 9.13 -1.44
CA PHE A 315 4.22 8.97 -0.01
C PHE A 315 3.50 7.73 0.53
N PRO A 316 4.14 6.94 1.42
CA PRO A 316 3.43 5.87 2.11
C PRO A 316 2.28 6.40 2.94
N VAL A 317 1.25 5.59 3.09
CA VAL A 317 0.15 5.84 4.03
C VAL A 317 0.11 4.77 5.10
N TYR A 318 -0.37 5.11 6.29
CA TYR A 318 -0.44 4.14 7.37
C TYR A 318 -1.58 4.43 8.34
N ILE A 319 -1.97 3.37 9.04
CA ILE A 319 -2.82 3.42 10.22
C ILE A 319 -2.08 2.85 11.42
N VAL A 320 -2.55 3.20 12.60
CA VAL A 320 -2.16 2.59 13.87
C VAL A 320 -3.39 1.93 14.46
N LEU A 321 -3.23 0.66 14.79
CA LEU A 321 -4.20 -0.13 15.53
C LEU A 321 -3.74 -0.30 16.97
N LYS A 322 -4.68 -0.34 17.90
CA LYS A 322 -4.46 -0.62 19.33
C LYS A 322 -5.02 -2.00 19.65
N LEU A 323 -4.22 -2.85 20.27
CA LEU A 323 -4.71 -4.10 20.87
C LEU A 323 -5.41 -3.81 22.20
N ASN A 324 -6.68 -4.23 22.29
CA ASN A 324 -7.55 -4.05 23.43
C ASN A 324 -7.30 -5.15 24.46
N LYS A 325 -6.87 -4.77 25.67
CA LYS A 325 -6.49 -5.70 26.75
C LYS A 325 -7.61 -5.98 27.74
#